data_AF-A0A848ZUG7-F1
#
_entry.id   AF-A0A848ZUG7-F1
#
_cell.length_a   1.000
_cell.length_b   1.000
_cell.length_c   1.000
_cell.angle_alpha   90.00
_cell.angle_beta   90.00
_cell.angle_gamma   90.00
#
_symmetry.space_group_name_H-M   'P 1'
#
loop_
_entity.id
_entity.type
_entity.pdbx_description
1 polymer ?
#
loop_
_entity_poly.entity_id
_entity_poly.type
_entity_poly.pdbx_seq_one_letter_code
_entity_poly.pdbx_strand_id
1 'polypeptide(L)'
;MGATYPVDNTPQRFVEDADYQVKLEELKRRNSKKDSVVIYPFNPNFISDYKGYTLGLSPEEIDRLHNFRANNQFVNSQEEFQLVTGISDSLLYKLAPYFKFPKWASAKKKTALAATDKTKDVGVRSPIGTGESLRTSSSIKIKDLNMVTAQELKVIRGIGDKLSQRIVKFRDRLGGFVDERQLSHVYGLDLEVVDRVLKRYGILDPPPISKININSSSVHDIAKLVYFKYSVAARIVAYREQVGGIGSFDELVNIEDFPSDKLDIIQLYLQL
;
A
#
# COMPACT_ATOMS: atom_id res chain seq x y z
N MET A 1 -36.37 39.34 12.34
CA MET A 1 -35.31 40.12 11.67
C MET A 1 -34.07 39.25 11.62
N GLY A 2 -33.85 38.53 10.51
CA GLY A 2 -32.69 37.66 10.34
C GLY A 2 -31.62 38.39 9.54
N ALA A 3 -30.41 38.52 10.10
CA ALA A 3 -29.26 39.04 9.39
C ALA A 3 -28.70 37.97 8.45
N THR A 4 -28.77 38.20 7.14
CA THR A 4 -28.11 37.37 6.13
C THR A 4 -26.67 37.87 5.95
N TYR A 5 -25.69 37.02 6.21
CA TYR A 5 -24.30 37.30 5.87
C TYR A 5 -24.08 37.12 4.37
N PRO A 6 -23.39 38.05 3.68
CA PRO A 6 -23.07 37.88 2.27
C PRO A 6 -22.06 36.74 2.10
N VAL A 7 -22.42 35.76 1.29
CA VAL A 7 -21.50 34.70 0.85
C VAL A 7 -20.70 35.27 -0.30
N ASP A 8 -19.44 35.62 -0.04
CA ASP A 8 -18.49 36.02 -1.07
C ASP A 8 -18.14 34.78 -1.90
N ASN A 9 -18.63 34.72 -3.14
CA ASN A 9 -18.50 33.58 -4.04
C ASN A 9 -17.27 33.73 -4.96
N THR A 10 -16.23 34.39 -4.46
CA THR A 10 -14.95 34.46 -5.15
C THR A 10 -14.27 33.09 -5.04
N PRO A 11 -13.95 32.41 -6.16
CA PRO A 11 -13.16 31.19 -6.09
C PRO A 11 -11.80 31.55 -5.46
N GLN A 12 -11.55 31.06 -4.25
CA GLN A 12 -10.23 31.08 -3.63
C GLN A 12 -9.29 30.24 -4.50
N ARG A 13 -8.75 30.86 -5.54
CA ARG A 13 -7.54 30.38 -6.19
C ARG A 13 -6.44 30.54 -5.15
N PHE A 14 -6.04 29.42 -4.54
CA PHE A 14 -4.73 29.32 -3.90
C PHE A 14 -3.69 29.66 -4.97
N VAL A 15 -3.25 30.91 -4.99
CA VAL A 15 -2.05 31.30 -5.71
C VAL A 15 -0.92 30.90 -4.78
N GLU A 16 -0.13 29.90 -5.18
CA GLU A 16 1.13 29.62 -4.51
C GLU A 16 1.97 30.89 -4.54
N ASP A 17 2.08 31.56 -3.41
CA ASP A 17 2.95 32.72 -3.23
C ASP A 17 4.39 32.20 -3.35
N ALA A 18 4.99 32.37 -4.54
CA ALA A 18 6.38 32.03 -4.84
C ALA A 18 7.35 32.59 -3.77
N ASP A 19 6.97 33.69 -3.13
CA ASP A 19 7.69 34.31 -2.02
C ASP A 19 7.79 33.40 -0.78
N TYR A 20 6.78 32.58 -0.47
CA TYR A 20 6.89 31.61 0.63
C TYR A 20 7.82 30.46 0.28
N GLN A 21 7.80 29.98 -0.97
CA GLN A 21 8.71 28.92 -1.42
C GLN A 21 10.17 29.39 -1.32
N VAL A 22 10.47 30.60 -1.81
CA VAL A 22 11.80 31.23 -1.72
C VAL A 22 12.25 31.38 -0.26
N LYS A 23 11.35 31.82 0.62
CA LYS A 23 11.65 32.01 2.05
C LYS A 23 11.92 30.68 2.77
N LEU A 24 11.22 29.62 2.39
CA LEU A 24 11.46 28.27 2.90
C LEU A 24 12.82 27.71 2.42
N GLU A 25 13.17 27.93 1.15
CA GLU A 25 14.46 27.53 0.59
C GLU A 25 15.64 28.26 1.26
N GLU A 26 15.48 29.55 1.56
CA GLU A 26 16.47 30.34 2.28
C GLU A 26 16.70 29.77 3.69
N LEU A 27 15.62 29.42 4.41
CA LEU A 27 15.68 28.78 5.73
C LEU A 27 16.37 27.40 5.67
N LYS A 28 16.11 26.60 4.63
CA LYS A 28 16.78 25.31 4.41
C LYS A 28 18.28 25.47 4.19
N ARG A 29 18.71 26.39 3.32
CA ARG A 29 20.15 26.64 3.09
C ARG A 29 20.84 27.06 4.38
N ARG A 30 20.16 27.85 5.22
CA ARG A 30 20.65 28.28 6.52
C ARG A 30 20.80 27.12 7.53
N ASN A 31 19.89 26.15 7.52
CA ASN A 31 19.88 25.02 8.45
C ASN A 31 20.59 23.74 7.96
N SER A 32 20.98 23.68 6.68
CA SER A 32 21.61 22.52 6.02
C SER A 32 22.89 21.98 6.67
N LYS A 33 23.52 22.73 7.58
CA LYS A 33 24.73 22.30 8.32
C LYS A 33 24.46 21.66 9.69
N LYS A 34 23.22 21.65 10.20
CA LYS A 34 22.89 21.11 11.53
C LYS A 34 22.03 19.85 11.55
N ASP A 35 21.31 19.54 10.48
CA ASP A 35 20.40 18.41 10.44
C ASP A 35 20.87 17.36 9.43
N SER A 36 21.69 16.41 9.88
CA SER A 36 21.81 15.13 9.15
C SER A 36 20.48 14.39 9.32
N VAL A 37 19.52 14.63 8.41
CA VAL A 37 18.23 13.94 8.40
C VAL A 37 18.49 12.45 8.26
N VAL A 38 18.24 11.69 9.33
CA VAL A 38 18.30 10.22 9.29
C VAL A 38 17.11 9.73 8.47
N ILE A 39 17.39 9.16 7.30
CA ILE A 39 16.37 8.60 6.44
C ILE A 39 16.15 7.14 6.85
N TYR A 40 14.96 6.82 7.33
CA TYR A 40 14.54 5.43 7.56
C TYR A 40 13.92 4.85 6.29
N PRO A 41 13.96 3.52 6.08
CA PRO A 41 13.30 2.91 4.93
C PRO A 41 11.79 3.21 4.90
N PHE A 42 11.24 3.53 3.73
CA PHE A 42 9.85 3.95 3.54
C PHE A 42 9.30 3.49 2.19
N ASN A 43 7.97 3.37 2.08
CA ASN A 43 7.32 3.13 0.79
C ASN A 43 7.14 4.46 0.07
N PRO A 44 7.76 4.66 -1.11
CA PRO A 44 7.74 5.95 -1.79
C PRO A 44 6.34 6.34 -2.26
N ASN A 45 5.41 5.40 -2.47
CA ASN A 45 4.03 5.74 -2.80
C ASN A 45 3.38 6.59 -1.69
N PHE A 46 3.66 6.30 -0.43
CA PHE A 46 2.91 6.85 0.71
C PHE A 46 3.62 8.01 1.43
N ILE A 47 4.44 8.79 0.72
CA ILE A 47 5.02 10.02 1.28
C ILE A 47 3.96 11.13 1.30
N SER A 48 3.93 11.93 2.36
CA SER A 48 3.17 13.19 2.42
C SER A 48 3.95 14.35 1.81
N ASP A 49 3.30 15.49 1.52
CA ASP A 49 3.94 16.72 1.06
C ASP A 49 5.14 17.11 1.92
N TYR A 50 4.94 17.14 3.24
CA TYR A 50 6.00 17.43 4.19
C TYR A 50 7.14 16.41 4.07
N LYS A 51 6.82 15.11 4.00
CA LYS A 51 7.85 14.07 3.87
C LYS A 51 8.60 14.20 2.55
N GLY A 52 7.92 14.36 1.42
CA GLY A 52 8.54 14.58 0.10
C GLY A 52 9.45 15.81 0.11
N TYR A 53 8.97 16.91 0.69
CA TYR A 53 9.73 18.15 0.78
C TYR A 53 10.97 18.03 1.67
N THR A 54 10.89 17.32 2.80
CA THR A 54 12.06 17.04 3.66
C THR A 54 13.06 16.09 3.01
N LEU A 55 12.59 15.21 2.13
CA LEU A 55 13.44 14.32 1.32
C LEU A 55 14.07 15.04 0.13
N GLY A 56 13.66 16.28 -0.17
CA GLY A 56 14.26 17.14 -1.18
C GLY A 56 13.50 17.23 -2.51
N LEU A 57 12.25 16.74 -2.56
CA LEU A 57 11.38 16.90 -3.72
C LEU A 57 10.79 18.32 -3.79
N SER A 58 10.53 18.80 -5.00
CA SER A 58 9.74 20.01 -5.23
C SER A 58 8.24 19.75 -5.05
N PRO A 59 7.42 20.78 -4.80
CA PRO A 59 5.97 20.64 -4.74
C PRO A 59 5.38 19.93 -5.98
N GLU A 60 5.85 20.28 -7.17
CA GLU A 60 5.36 19.69 -8.42
C GLU A 60 5.74 18.21 -8.56
N GLU A 61 6.93 17.82 -8.09
CA GLU A 61 7.36 16.42 -8.07
C GLU A 61 6.51 15.58 -7.13
N ILE A 62 6.09 16.15 -6.00
CA ILE A 62 5.21 15.52 -5.00
C ILE A 62 3.78 15.44 -5.55
N ASP A 63 3.28 16.51 -6.15
CA ASP A 63 1.95 16.55 -6.77
C ASP A 63 1.80 15.51 -7.88
N ARG A 64 2.82 15.32 -8.71
CA ARG A 64 2.80 14.26 -9.75
C ARG A 64 2.61 12.88 -9.15
N LEU A 65 3.25 12.59 -8.02
CA LEU A 65 3.11 11.32 -7.32
C LEU A 65 1.72 11.18 -6.67
N HIS A 66 1.21 12.23 -6.04
CA HIS A 66 -0.14 12.22 -5.47
C HIS A 66 -1.22 12.04 -6.54
N ASN A 67 -1.09 12.72 -7.68
CA ASN A 67 -1.99 12.56 -8.82
C ASN A 67 -1.92 11.15 -9.42
N PHE A 68 -0.74 10.55 -9.51
CA PHE A 68 -0.58 9.16 -9.96
C PHE A 68 -1.31 8.19 -9.02
N ARG A 69 -1.23 8.42 -7.71
CA ARG A 69 -1.96 7.64 -6.70
C ARG A 69 -3.47 7.87 -6.71
N ALA A 70 -3.91 9.10 -6.93
CA ALA A 70 -5.33 9.44 -7.02
C ALA A 70 -6.02 8.66 -8.16
N ASN A 71 -5.27 8.29 -9.20
CA ASN A 71 -5.73 7.42 -10.29
C ASN A 71 -5.63 5.91 -9.97
N ASN A 72 -5.45 5.54 -8.69
CA ASN A 72 -5.19 4.16 -8.24
C ASN A 72 -3.96 3.50 -8.88
N GLN A 73 -2.96 4.30 -9.27
CA GLN A 73 -1.69 3.79 -9.81
C GLN A 73 -0.59 3.90 -8.75
N PHE A 74 0.30 2.90 -8.73
CA PHE A 74 1.37 2.81 -7.74
C PHE A 74 2.70 2.56 -8.43
N VAL A 75 3.74 3.27 -7.97
CA VAL A 75 5.10 3.07 -8.44
C VAL A 75 5.67 1.81 -7.80
N ASN A 76 6.36 1.01 -8.61
CA ASN A 76 6.78 -0.33 -8.24
C ASN A 76 8.30 -0.51 -8.27
N SER A 77 9.02 0.52 -8.71
CA SER A 77 10.47 0.52 -8.85
C SER A 77 11.03 1.93 -8.71
N GLN A 78 12.34 2.03 -8.46
CA GLN A 78 13.05 3.32 -8.35
C GLN A 78 12.94 4.09 -9.66
N GLU A 79 13.00 3.40 -10.80
CA GLU A 79 12.90 4.00 -12.13
C GLU A 79 11.47 4.52 -12.40
N GLU A 80 10.44 3.77 -11.98
CA GLU A 80 9.05 4.21 -12.12
C GLU A 80 8.74 5.40 -11.20
N PHE A 81 9.29 5.40 -9.98
CA PHE A 81 9.20 6.56 -9.10
C PHE A 81 9.81 7.79 -9.75
N GLN A 82 11.00 7.67 -10.36
CA GLN A 82 11.63 8.77 -11.08
C GLN A 82 10.81 9.24 -12.29
N LEU A 83 10.25 8.31 -13.07
CA LEU A 83 9.45 8.66 -14.25
C LEU A 83 8.16 9.41 -13.87
N VAL A 84 7.50 9.00 -12.78
CA VAL A 84 6.28 9.66 -12.29
C VAL A 84 6.61 11.00 -11.66
N THR A 85 7.57 11.03 -10.73
CA THR A 85 7.88 12.25 -9.95
C THR A 85 8.73 13.24 -10.72
N GLY A 86 9.52 12.82 -11.70
CA GLY A 86 10.46 13.65 -12.45
C GLY A 86 11.75 14.03 -11.71
N ILE A 87 12.05 13.37 -10.58
CA ILE A 87 13.21 13.75 -9.75
C ILE A 87 14.55 13.52 -10.45
N SER A 88 15.54 14.34 -10.10
CA SER A 88 16.91 14.20 -10.62
C SER A 88 17.58 12.88 -10.22
N ASP A 89 18.49 12.38 -11.06
CA ASP A 89 19.29 11.17 -10.80
C ASP A 89 20.04 11.24 -9.46
N SER A 90 20.56 12.43 -9.12
CA SER A 90 21.30 12.67 -7.88
C SER A 90 20.39 12.52 -6.65
N LEU A 91 19.16 13.01 -6.73
CA LEU A 91 18.18 12.88 -5.66
C LEU A 91 17.72 11.42 -5.53
N LEU A 92 17.42 10.78 -6.66
CA LEU A 92 17.04 9.37 -6.68
C LEU A 92 18.12 8.50 -6.06
N TYR A 93 19.40 8.71 -6.40
CA TYR A 93 20.52 7.95 -5.86
C TYR A 93 20.60 8.01 -4.33
N LYS A 94 20.27 9.17 -3.73
CA LYS A 94 20.25 9.34 -2.26
C LYS A 94 19.06 8.63 -1.60
N LEU A 95 17.91 8.60 -2.27
CA LEU A 95 16.66 8.08 -1.71
C LEU A 95 16.45 6.58 -1.97
N ALA A 96 16.90 6.09 -3.12
CA ALA A 96 16.75 4.73 -3.61
C ALA A 96 17.08 3.63 -2.58
N PRO A 97 18.18 3.73 -1.79
CA PRO A 97 18.51 2.73 -0.76
C PRO A 97 17.44 2.56 0.32
N TYR A 98 16.61 3.58 0.52
CA TYR A 98 15.56 3.61 1.54
C TYR A 98 14.19 3.21 0.99
N PHE A 99 14.03 3.08 -0.33
CA PHE A 99 12.75 2.68 -0.90
C PHE A 99 12.39 1.24 -0.56
N LYS A 100 11.19 1.07 -0.04
CA LYS A 100 10.54 -0.21 0.25
C LYS A 100 9.31 -0.33 -0.62
N PHE A 101 9.50 -0.86 -1.82
CA PHE A 101 8.38 -1.25 -2.67
C PHE A 101 7.73 -2.54 -2.13
N PRO A 102 6.41 -2.67 -2.21
CA PRO A 102 5.73 -3.94 -1.98
C PRO A 102 6.30 -4.99 -2.95
N LYS A 103 6.55 -6.24 -2.53
CA LYS A 103 7.18 -7.21 -3.45
C LYS A 103 6.28 -7.64 -4.63
N TRP A 104 4.96 -7.44 -4.56
CA TRP A 104 4.04 -7.63 -5.69
C TRP A 104 4.27 -6.64 -6.83
N ALA A 105 4.85 -5.48 -6.50
CA ALA A 105 5.23 -4.41 -7.39
C ALA A 105 6.40 -4.83 -8.31
N SER A 106 7.45 -5.41 -7.72
CA SER A 106 8.68 -5.80 -8.44
C SER A 106 8.52 -7.07 -9.30
N ALA A 107 7.43 -7.83 -9.13
CA ALA A 107 7.15 -9.05 -9.89
C ALA A 107 6.76 -8.76 -11.35
N LYS A 108 6.18 -7.59 -11.65
CA LYS A 108 5.71 -7.23 -13.01
C LYS A 108 6.85 -7.05 -14.02
N LYS A 109 8.08 -6.72 -13.59
CA LYS A 109 9.23 -6.55 -14.50
C LYS A 109 9.84 -7.86 -15.00
N LYS A 110 9.56 -9.02 -14.39
CA LYS A 110 10.12 -10.32 -14.84
C LYS A 110 9.33 -10.99 -15.96
N THR A 111 8.10 -10.57 -16.23
CA THR A 111 7.23 -11.16 -17.27
C THR A 111 7.27 -10.41 -18.61
N ALA A 112 7.92 -9.24 -18.68
CA ALA A 112 7.91 -8.38 -19.88
C ALA A 112 9.20 -8.44 -20.75
N LEU A 113 10.21 -9.25 -20.39
CA LEU A 113 11.48 -9.37 -21.14
C LEU A 113 11.63 -10.67 -21.96
N ALA A 114 10.55 -11.40 -22.23
CA ALA A 114 10.59 -12.63 -23.02
C ALA A 114 9.69 -12.60 -24.26
N ALA A 115 9.52 -11.45 -24.88
CA ALA A 115 8.74 -11.31 -26.11
C ALA A 115 9.36 -10.32 -27.09
N THR A 116 10.56 -10.65 -27.59
CA THR A 116 11.02 -10.17 -28.91
C THR A 116 12.08 -11.11 -29.47
N ASP A 117 11.93 -11.38 -30.77
CA ASP A 117 12.82 -12.11 -31.67
C ASP A 117 12.87 -13.64 -31.58
N LYS A 118 12.12 -14.29 -32.49
CA LYS A 118 12.73 -14.98 -33.65
C LYS A 118 11.66 -15.55 -34.59
N THR A 119 11.48 -14.89 -35.72
CA THR A 119 11.12 -15.57 -36.98
C THR A 119 12.40 -16.19 -37.55
N LYS A 120 12.38 -17.50 -37.83
CA LYS A 120 13.01 -18.13 -39.00
C LYS A 120 12.69 -19.62 -39.04
N ASP A 121 12.07 -19.97 -40.16
CA ASP A 121 11.76 -21.27 -40.71
C ASP A 121 13.03 -22.12 -40.95
N VAL A 122 12.92 -23.44 -40.79
CA VAL A 122 13.35 -24.52 -41.72
C VAL A 122 13.21 -25.85 -40.95
N GLY A 123 12.33 -26.71 -41.45
CA GLY A 123 11.98 -28.00 -40.83
C GLY A 123 12.95 -29.15 -41.09
N VAL A 124 12.82 -30.22 -40.29
CA VAL A 124 13.10 -31.63 -40.67
C VAL A 124 12.28 -32.57 -39.77
N ARG A 125 11.37 -33.32 -40.42
CA ARG A 125 10.92 -34.73 -40.25
C ARG A 125 10.80 -35.38 -38.83
N SER A 126 9.55 -35.75 -38.53
CA SER A 126 8.98 -36.90 -37.77
C SER A 126 9.82 -38.21 -37.72
N PRO A 127 9.56 -39.21 -36.81
CA PRO A 127 8.21 -39.70 -36.46
C PRO A 127 7.90 -40.20 -35.02
N ILE A 128 6.61 -40.08 -34.67
CA ILE A 128 5.65 -41.06 -34.06
C ILE A 128 6.19 -42.16 -33.12
N GLY A 129 5.58 -42.25 -31.92
CA GLY A 129 5.61 -43.46 -31.08
C GLY A 129 4.96 -43.32 -29.69
N THR A 130 3.65 -43.07 -29.64
CA THR A 130 2.64 -43.53 -28.66
C THR A 130 3.02 -43.75 -27.17
N GLY A 131 2.37 -42.98 -26.29
CA GLY A 131 2.29 -43.26 -24.85
C GLY A 131 1.48 -42.20 -24.10
N GLU A 132 0.16 -42.30 -24.22
CA GLU A 132 -0.89 -41.75 -23.34
C GLU A 132 -0.45 -40.74 -22.26
N SER A 133 -0.52 -39.45 -22.59
CA SER A 133 -0.63 -38.41 -21.56
C SER A 133 -2.04 -37.87 -21.57
N LEU A 134 -2.93 -38.58 -20.87
CA LEU A 134 -4.15 -38.00 -20.31
C LEU A 134 -3.74 -36.95 -19.28
N ARG A 135 -3.32 -35.77 -19.77
CA ARG A 135 -3.31 -34.57 -18.95
C ARG A 135 -4.76 -34.13 -18.80
N THR A 136 -5.44 -34.75 -17.85
CA THR A 136 -6.57 -34.10 -17.18
C THR A 136 -6.03 -32.79 -16.62
N SER A 137 -6.25 -31.71 -17.36
CA SER A 137 -6.31 -30.36 -16.82
C SER A 137 -7.50 -30.32 -15.87
N SER A 138 -7.34 -30.93 -14.70
CA SER A 138 -8.23 -30.70 -13.58
C SER A 138 -8.13 -29.21 -13.26
N SER A 139 -9.16 -28.46 -13.67
CA SER A 139 -9.34 -27.08 -13.24
C SER A 139 -9.26 -27.09 -11.71
N ILE A 140 -8.22 -26.44 -11.18
CA ILE A 140 -8.07 -26.33 -9.73
C ILE A 140 -9.25 -25.48 -9.28
N LYS A 141 -10.28 -26.12 -8.71
CA LYS A 141 -11.42 -25.41 -8.14
C LYS A 141 -10.89 -24.58 -6.98
N ILE A 142 -10.96 -23.26 -7.14
CA ILE A 142 -10.65 -22.31 -6.08
C ILE A 142 -11.67 -22.50 -4.96
N LYS A 143 -11.19 -22.69 -3.74
CA LYS A 143 -12.02 -22.77 -2.52
C LYS A 143 -12.06 -21.41 -1.82
N ASP A 144 -13.04 -21.20 -0.96
CA ASP A 144 -13.10 -19.99 -0.16
C ASP A 144 -12.01 -19.96 0.92
N LEU A 145 -11.19 -18.92 0.90
CA LEU A 145 -10.15 -18.63 1.90
C LEU A 145 -10.76 -18.39 3.29
N ASN A 146 -11.98 -17.85 3.36
CA ASN A 146 -12.64 -17.61 4.64
C ASN A 146 -13.15 -18.90 5.30
N MET A 147 -13.36 -19.96 4.52
CA MET A 147 -13.82 -21.26 5.04
C MET A 147 -12.69 -22.28 5.25
N VAL A 148 -11.46 -21.97 4.83
CA VAL A 148 -10.37 -22.95 4.88
C VAL A 148 -9.99 -23.34 6.31
N THR A 149 -9.78 -24.63 6.53
CA THR A 149 -9.30 -25.15 7.82
C THR A 149 -7.78 -25.13 7.92
N ALA A 150 -7.24 -25.14 9.15
CA ALA A 150 -5.78 -25.24 9.36
C ALA A 150 -5.19 -26.50 8.71
N GLN A 151 -5.95 -27.61 8.69
CA GLN A 151 -5.55 -28.90 8.15
C GLN A 151 -5.46 -28.83 6.62
N GLU A 152 -6.41 -28.18 5.96
CA GLU A 152 -6.34 -27.93 4.52
C GLU A 152 -5.18 -27.02 4.14
N LEU A 153 -4.88 -25.99 4.95
CA LEU A 153 -3.73 -25.11 4.72
C LEU A 153 -2.38 -25.83 4.80
N LYS A 154 -2.25 -26.87 5.65
CA LYS A 154 -0.99 -27.64 5.80
C LYS A 154 -0.59 -28.41 4.53
N VAL A 155 -1.52 -28.64 3.60
CA VAL A 155 -1.22 -29.28 2.31
C VAL A 155 -0.35 -28.36 1.43
N ILE A 156 -0.33 -27.06 1.72
CA ILE A 156 0.50 -26.10 0.99
C ILE A 156 1.93 -26.16 1.52
N ARG A 157 2.88 -26.44 0.61
CA ARG A 157 4.31 -26.39 0.91
C ARG A 157 4.70 -25.07 1.56
N GLY A 158 5.34 -25.11 2.72
CA GLY A 158 5.74 -23.94 3.50
C GLY A 158 4.72 -23.52 4.57
N ILE A 159 3.58 -24.21 4.70
CA ILE A 159 2.64 -24.03 5.81
C ILE A 159 2.68 -25.26 6.71
N GLY A 160 3.30 -25.12 7.89
CA GLY A 160 3.23 -26.12 8.96
C GLY A 160 2.14 -25.82 9.99
N ASP A 161 2.16 -26.54 11.11
CA ASP A 161 1.19 -26.39 12.19
C ASP A 161 1.10 -24.94 12.73
N LYS A 162 2.25 -24.30 12.94
CA LYS A 162 2.29 -22.94 13.49
C LYS A 162 1.70 -21.92 12.52
N LEU A 163 2.04 -21.99 11.24
CA LEU A 163 1.59 -21.02 10.23
C LEU A 163 0.11 -21.21 9.90
N SER A 164 -0.35 -22.45 9.75
CA SER A 164 -1.78 -22.73 9.52
C SER A 164 -2.65 -22.17 10.65
N GLN A 165 -2.26 -22.37 11.91
CA GLN A 165 -2.96 -21.79 13.06
C GLN A 165 -2.90 -20.26 13.07
N ARG A 166 -1.77 -19.65 12.69
CA ARG A 166 -1.65 -18.18 12.62
C ARG A 166 -2.57 -17.58 11.56
N ILE A 167 -2.66 -18.20 10.38
CA ILE A 167 -3.56 -17.76 9.30
C ILE A 167 -5.00 -17.77 9.81
N VAL A 168 -5.44 -18.89 10.40
CA VAL A 168 -6.79 -19.04 10.97
C VAL A 168 -7.04 -18.00 12.07
N LYS A 169 -6.14 -17.87 13.05
CA LYS A 169 -6.29 -16.86 14.12
C LYS A 169 -6.34 -15.43 13.59
N PHE A 170 -5.56 -15.12 12.55
CA PHE A 170 -5.55 -13.80 11.95
C PHE A 170 -6.86 -13.52 11.20
N ARG A 171 -7.36 -14.49 10.41
CA ARG A 171 -8.69 -14.44 9.80
C ARG A 171 -9.76 -14.17 10.83
N ASP A 172 -9.79 -14.96 11.91
CA ASP A 172 -10.83 -14.89 12.92
C ASP A 172 -10.81 -13.54 13.64
N ARG A 173 -9.62 -12.97 13.91
CA ARG A 173 -9.49 -11.61 14.46
C ARG A 173 -9.99 -10.51 13.52
N LEU A 174 -9.88 -10.70 12.21
CA LEU A 174 -10.42 -9.77 11.21
C LEU A 174 -11.94 -9.89 11.06
N GLY A 175 -12.55 -10.99 11.54
CA GLY A 175 -13.92 -11.36 11.17
C GLY A 175 -14.03 -11.98 9.77
N GLY A 176 -12.89 -12.42 9.20
CA GLY A 176 -12.76 -12.87 7.82
C GLY A 176 -11.84 -11.95 7.00
N PHE A 177 -11.19 -12.53 6.00
CA PHE A 177 -10.46 -11.77 4.98
C PHE A 177 -11.47 -11.09 4.05
N VAL A 178 -11.29 -9.79 3.89
CA VAL A 178 -12.01 -8.94 2.94
C VAL A 178 -11.19 -8.74 1.67
N ASP A 179 -9.87 -8.75 1.81
CA ASP A 179 -8.92 -8.55 0.71
C ASP A 179 -7.78 -9.56 0.82
N GLU A 180 -7.41 -10.18 -0.29
CA GLU A 180 -6.38 -11.24 -0.33
C GLU A 180 -4.99 -10.74 0.12
N ARG A 181 -4.70 -9.44 -0.06
CA ARG A 181 -3.46 -8.81 0.40
C ARG A 181 -3.30 -8.94 1.91
N GLN A 182 -4.39 -9.05 2.67
CA GLN A 182 -4.34 -9.25 4.12
C GLN A 182 -3.63 -10.55 4.52
N LEU A 183 -3.62 -11.56 3.67
CA LEU A 183 -2.91 -12.80 3.96
C LEU A 183 -1.40 -12.55 4.14
N SER A 184 -0.84 -11.58 3.42
CA SER A 184 0.57 -11.16 3.57
C SER A 184 0.87 -10.47 4.90
N HIS A 185 -0.15 -10.05 5.65
CA HIS A 185 0.00 -9.43 6.97
C HIS A 185 0.11 -10.47 8.09
N VAL A 186 -0.05 -11.76 7.79
CA VAL A 186 0.12 -12.85 8.76
C VAL A 186 1.59 -12.98 9.15
N TYR A 187 1.87 -12.90 10.45
CA TYR A 187 3.24 -12.93 10.96
C TYR A 187 3.99 -14.22 10.62
N GLY A 188 5.12 -14.05 9.92
CA GLY A 188 6.02 -15.13 9.50
C GLY A 188 5.54 -15.91 8.28
N LEU A 189 4.55 -15.39 7.54
CA LEU A 189 4.12 -15.98 6.28
C LEU A 189 4.85 -15.30 5.12
N ASP A 190 5.74 -16.05 4.45
CA ASP A 190 6.45 -15.54 3.28
C ASP A 190 5.50 -15.35 2.09
N LEU A 191 5.77 -14.34 1.27
CA LEU A 191 4.91 -14.03 0.12
C LEU A 191 4.84 -15.15 -0.92
N GLU A 192 5.92 -15.91 -1.11
CA GLU A 192 5.86 -17.08 -1.99
C GLU A 192 4.89 -18.15 -1.47
N VAL A 193 4.69 -18.22 -0.15
CA VAL A 193 3.70 -19.09 0.48
C VAL A 193 2.31 -18.51 0.26
N VAL A 194 2.13 -17.20 0.41
CA VAL A 194 0.89 -16.47 0.07
C VAL A 194 0.45 -16.78 -1.37
N ASP A 195 1.35 -16.66 -2.34
CA ASP A 195 1.05 -16.96 -3.75
C ASP A 195 0.60 -18.41 -3.96
N ARG A 196 1.15 -19.36 -3.19
CA ARG A 196 0.72 -20.77 -3.24
C ARG A 196 -0.65 -20.97 -2.62
N VAL A 197 -1.00 -20.22 -1.58
CA VAL A 197 -2.35 -20.21 -1.00
C VAL A 197 -3.32 -19.66 -2.02
N LEU A 198 -3.04 -18.50 -2.61
CA LEU A 198 -3.94 -17.81 -3.54
C LEU A 198 -4.18 -18.55 -4.87
N LYS A 199 -3.30 -19.50 -5.23
CA LYS A 199 -3.54 -20.43 -6.35
C LYS A 199 -4.63 -21.47 -6.07
N ARG A 200 -5.02 -21.66 -4.81
CA ARG A 200 -5.96 -22.71 -4.36
C ARG A 200 -7.17 -22.14 -3.61
N TYR A 201 -6.99 -21.00 -2.97
CA TYR A 201 -7.97 -20.36 -2.12
C TYR A 201 -8.10 -18.89 -2.49
N GLY A 202 -9.32 -18.40 -2.64
CA GLY A 202 -9.62 -16.98 -2.89
C GLY A 202 -10.79 -16.53 -2.04
N ILE A 203 -11.08 -15.24 -1.99
CA ILE A 203 -12.24 -14.73 -1.26
C ILE A 203 -13.47 -14.85 -2.17
N LEU A 204 -14.34 -15.81 -1.86
CA LEU A 204 -15.55 -16.06 -2.67
C LEU A 204 -16.77 -15.34 -2.10
N ASP A 205 -16.87 -15.31 -0.77
CA ASP A 205 -17.89 -14.56 -0.04
C ASP A 205 -17.21 -13.64 0.99
N PRO A 206 -17.08 -12.33 0.69
CA PRO A 206 -16.45 -11.39 1.60
C PRO A 206 -17.37 -11.10 2.80
N PRO A 207 -16.83 -11.05 4.03
CA PRO A 207 -17.63 -10.78 5.21
C PRO A 207 -18.17 -9.35 5.21
N PRO A 208 -19.31 -9.08 5.86
CA PRO A 208 -19.83 -7.73 6.01
C PRO A 208 -18.87 -6.87 6.85
N ILE A 209 -18.58 -5.65 6.38
CA ILE A 209 -17.66 -4.74 7.06
C ILE A 209 -18.45 -3.69 7.82
N SER A 210 -18.26 -3.63 9.14
CA SER A 210 -18.73 -2.50 9.95
C SER A 210 -17.61 -1.46 10.02
N LYS A 211 -17.82 -0.32 9.36
CA LYS A 211 -16.85 0.77 9.33
C LYS A 211 -16.85 1.56 10.62
N ILE A 212 -15.66 1.92 11.08
CA ILE A 212 -15.45 2.76 12.27
C ILE A 212 -15.31 4.21 11.82
N ASN A 213 -16.15 5.09 12.36
CA ASN A 213 -16.02 6.52 12.11
C ASN A 213 -14.87 7.09 12.94
N ILE A 214 -13.76 7.46 12.30
CA ILE A 214 -12.56 7.91 13.03
C ILE A 214 -12.73 9.28 13.68
N ASN A 215 -13.71 10.08 13.28
CA ASN A 215 -13.96 11.41 13.84
C ASN A 215 -14.84 11.38 15.09
N SER A 216 -15.65 10.34 15.27
CA SER A 216 -16.61 10.22 16.38
C SER A 216 -16.36 9.03 17.30
N SER A 217 -15.66 7.99 16.85
CA SER A 217 -15.45 6.77 17.65
C SER A 217 -14.51 6.99 18.83
N SER A 218 -14.68 6.21 19.90
CA SER A 218 -13.79 6.25 21.06
C SER A 218 -12.42 5.62 20.75
N VAL A 219 -11.41 5.92 21.58
CA VAL A 219 -10.09 5.25 21.52
C VAL A 219 -10.25 3.73 21.58
N HIS A 220 -11.12 3.26 22.47
CA HIS A 220 -11.39 1.84 22.66
C HIS A 220 -11.97 1.19 21.39
N ASP A 221 -12.90 1.86 20.72
CA ASP A 221 -13.51 1.33 19.49
C ASP A 221 -12.52 1.30 18.34
N ILE A 222 -11.72 2.36 18.15
CA ILE A 222 -10.65 2.40 17.14
C ILE A 222 -9.63 1.27 17.40
N ALA A 223 -9.27 1.04 18.66
CA ALA A 223 -8.33 -0.01 19.04
C ALA A 223 -8.85 -1.45 18.81
N LYS A 224 -10.14 -1.65 18.51
CA LYS A 224 -10.66 -2.97 18.12
C LYS A 224 -10.14 -3.41 16.75
N LEU A 225 -9.69 -2.48 15.91
CA LEU A 225 -9.11 -2.82 14.61
C LEU A 225 -7.81 -3.58 14.78
N VAL A 226 -7.69 -4.72 14.08
CA VAL A 226 -6.54 -5.63 14.16
C VAL A 226 -5.21 -4.93 13.88
N TYR A 227 -5.22 -3.87 13.08
CA TYR A 227 -4.04 -3.11 12.68
C TYR A 227 -3.60 -2.06 13.70
N PHE A 228 -4.43 -1.71 14.69
CA PHE A 228 -4.13 -0.67 15.66
C PHE A 228 -3.76 -1.24 17.03
N LYS A 229 -2.68 -0.69 17.58
CA LYS A 229 -2.43 -0.75 19.01
C LYS A 229 -3.24 0.34 19.69
N TYR A 230 -3.53 0.17 20.97
CA TYR A 230 -4.21 1.18 21.77
C TYR A 230 -3.51 2.55 21.71
N SER A 231 -2.17 2.58 21.71
CA SER A 231 -1.40 3.81 21.58
C SER A 231 -1.67 4.56 20.28
N VAL A 232 -1.75 3.86 19.15
CA VAL A 232 -2.06 4.45 17.84
C VAL A 232 -3.49 4.99 17.84
N ALA A 233 -4.45 4.25 18.38
CA ALA A 233 -5.83 4.72 18.53
C ALA A 233 -5.93 6.00 19.36
N ALA A 234 -5.18 6.09 20.46
CA ALA A 234 -5.13 7.29 21.29
C ALA A 234 -4.53 8.49 20.53
N ARG A 235 -3.48 8.26 19.74
CA ARG A 235 -2.88 9.29 18.89
C ARG A 235 -3.81 9.72 17.76
N ILE A 236 -4.63 8.83 17.19
CA ILE A 236 -5.68 9.20 16.21
C ILE A 236 -6.70 10.16 16.82
N VAL A 237 -7.17 9.87 18.04
CA VAL A 237 -8.11 10.75 18.74
C VAL A 237 -7.46 12.10 19.08
N ALA A 238 -6.23 12.10 19.58
CA ALA A 238 -5.51 13.35 19.84
C ALA A 238 -5.28 14.16 18.55
N TYR A 239 -4.94 13.49 17.44
CA TYR A 239 -4.73 14.14 16.16
C TYR A 239 -5.99 14.82 15.64
N ARG A 240 -7.14 14.11 15.60
CA ARG A 240 -8.41 14.71 15.15
C ARG A 240 -8.83 15.90 16.02
N GLU A 241 -8.59 15.85 17.33
CA GLU A 241 -8.91 16.95 18.25
C GLU A 241 -8.04 18.18 17.99
N GLN A 242 -6.77 17.96 17.60
CA GLN A 242 -5.83 19.02 17.27
C GLN A 242 -6.15 19.71 15.93
N VAL A 243 -6.54 18.95 14.90
CA VAL A 243 -6.81 19.50 13.55
C VAL A 243 -8.27 19.82 13.28
N GLY A 244 -9.17 19.55 14.23
CA GLY A 244 -10.61 19.83 14.10
C GLY A 244 -11.41 18.76 13.33
N GLY A 245 -10.85 17.56 13.21
CA GLY A 245 -11.39 16.44 12.43
C GLY A 245 -10.45 16.02 11.32
N ILE A 246 -10.45 14.73 11.01
CA ILE A 246 -9.68 14.14 9.92
C ILE A 246 -10.52 14.23 8.65
N GLY A 247 -10.02 14.93 7.63
CA GLY A 247 -10.68 15.16 6.35
C GLY A 247 -10.33 14.14 5.27
N SER A 248 -9.19 13.45 5.40
CA SER A 248 -8.76 12.35 4.54
C SER A 248 -8.04 11.25 5.33
N PHE A 249 -8.16 10.00 4.88
CA PHE A 249 -7.39 8.89 5.46
C PHE A 249 -5.88 9.05 5.26
N ASP A 250 -5.41 9.81 4.25
CA ASP A 250 -3.99 10.08 4.06
C ASP A 250 -3.37 10.85 5.24
N GLU A 251 -4.16 11.64 5.97
CA GLU A 251 -3.69 12.35 7.16
C GLU A 251 -3.26 11.41 8.28
N LEU A 252 -3.79 10.18 8.32
CA LEU A 252 -3.43 9.18 9.31
C LEU A 252 -1.95 8.79 9.24
N VAL A 253 -1.32 8.96 8.08
CA VAL A 253 0.12 8.70 7.89
C VAL A 253 0.99 9.67 8.67
N ASN A 254 0.46 10.85 9.03
CA ASN A 254 1.16 11.83 9.86
C ASN A 254 1.22 11.43 11.33
N ILE A 255 0.46 10.40 11.73
CA ILE A 255 0.39 9.93 13.12
C ILE A 255 1.55 8.98 13.39
N GLU A 256 2.32 9.28 14.44
CA GLU A 256 3.42 8.43 14.88
C GLU A 256 2.97 6.99 15.17
N ASP A 257 3.78 6.02 14.76
CA ASP A 257 3.52 4.57 14.84
C ASP A 257 2.30 4.07 14.03
N PHE A 258 1.68 4.91 13.20
CA PHE A 258 0.64 4.46 12.29
C PHE A 258 1.21 3.49 11.24
N PRO A 259 0.58 2.32 11.01
CA PRO A 259 1.01 1.37 10.00
C PRO A 259 0.68 1.86 8.58
N SER A 260 1.44 2.85 8.10
CA SER A 260 1.23 3.51 6.81
C SER A 260 1.35 2.56 5.62
N ASP A 261 2.12 1.48 5.76
CA ASP A 261 2.25 0.41 4.77
C ASP A 261 0.94 -0.37 4.52
N LYS A 262 -0.07 -0.17 5.38
CA LYS A 262 -1.36 -0.88 5.36
C LYS A 262 -2.55 0.05 5.17
N LEU A 263 -2.33 1.33 4.87
CA LEU A 263 -3.40 2.32 4.76
C LEU A 263 -4.53 1.86 3.82
N ASP A 264 -4.17 1.32 2.65
CA ASP A 264 -5.12 0.84 1.63
C ASP A 264 -6.08 -0.26 2.13
N ILE A 265 -5.62 -1.04 3.10
CA ILE A 265 -6.41 -2.12 3.72
C ILE A 265 -7.16 -1.59 4.94
N ILE A 266 -6.52 -0.74 5.74
CA ILE A 266 -7.11 -0.16 6.94
C ILE A 266 -8.33 0.69 6.58
N GLN A 267 -8.24 1.50 5.51
CA GLN A 267 -9.35 2.36 5.07
C GLN A 267 -10.61 1.58 4.68
N LEU A 268 -10.51 0.29 4.32
CA LEU A 268 -11.69 -0.55 4.08
C LEU A 268 -12.59 -0.65 5.32
N TYR A 269 -11.99 -0.52 6.51
CA TYR A 269 -12.65 -0.59 7.82
C TYR A 269 -12.96 0.78 8.43
N LEU A 270 -12.65 1.87 7.75
CA LEU A 270 -12.81 3.23 8.27
C LEU A 270 -13.89 4.00 7.49
N GLN A 271 -14.44 5.00 8.17
CA GLN A 271 -15.21 6.09 7.58
C GLN A 271 -14.81 7.40 8.28
N LEU A 272 -15.01 8.53 7.60
CA LEU A 272 -14.79 9.87 8.14
C LEU A 272 -16.05 10.39 8.81
#